data_AF-A0A7C7S1I3-F1
#
_entry.id   AF-A0A7C7S1I3-F1
#
_cell.length_a   1.000
_cell.length_b   1.000
_cell.length_c   1.000
_cell.angle_alpha   90.00
_cell.angle_beta   90.00
_cell.angle_gamma   90.00
#
_symmetry.space_group_name_H-M   'P 1'
#
loop_
_entity.id
_entity.type
_entity.pdbx_description
1 polymer ?
#
loop_
_entity_poly.entity_id
_entity_poly.type
_entity_poly.pdbx_seq_one_letter_code
_entity_poly.pdbx_strand_id
1 'polypeptide(L)' 'MIISASRRTDIPAFYAEWFINRVRAGYCEVPNPFNRKQISRVSLRPEDVDVIVFWTRHPRPLFPYLDELEQRGFRYYF' A
#
# COMPACT_ATOMS: atom_id res chain seq x y z
N MET A 1 -9.80 -7.33 4.13
CA MET A 1 -9.58 -7.17 2.67
C MET A 1 -8.14 -7.49 2.27
N ILE A 2 -7.89 -8.14 1.12
CA ILE A 2 -6.53 -8.31 0.56
C ILE A 2 -6.19 -7.13 -0.34
N ILE A 3 -5.05 -6.48 -0.10
CA ILE A 3 -4.55 -5.37 -0.94
C ILE A 3 -3.45 -5.87 -1.85
N SER A 4 -3.72 -5.89 -3.16
CA SER A 4 -2.70 -6.13 -4.18
C SER A 4 -2.00 -4.82 -4.56
N ALA A 5 -0.98 -4.45 -3.78
CA ALA A 5 -0.17 -3.26 -4.00
C ALA A 5 0.83 -3.47 -5.15
N SER A 6 1.02 -2.45 -5.98
CA SER A 6 1.98 -2.42 -7.11
C SER A 6 1.55 -3.04 -8.45
N ARG A 7 0.24 -3.13 -8.73
CA ARG A 7 -0.25 -3.59 -10.04
C ARG A 7 -0.16 -2.56 -11.16
N ARG A 8 -0.17 -1.26 -10.83
CA ARG A 8 -0.11 -0.14 -11.80
C ARG A 8 1.25 0.56 -11.85
N THR A 9 1.99 0.52 -10.75
CA THR A 9 3.32 1.10 -10.59
C THR A 9 4.04 0.33 -9.49
N ASP A 10 5.36 0.22 -9.53
CA ASP A 10 6.12 -0.50 -8.50
C ASP A 10 6.24 0.38 -7.24
N ILE A 11 5.33 0.18 -6.28
CA ILE A 11 5.24 1.00 -5.07
C ILE A 11 6.49 0.84 -4.20
N PRO A 12 6.96 -0.36 -3.83
CA PRO A 12 8.20 -0.51 -3.07
C PRO A 12 9.41 0.13 -3.76
N ALA A 13 9.53 0.03 -5.08
CA ALA A 13 10.70 0.56 -5.78
C ALA A 13 10.74 2.09 -5.87
N PHE A 14 9.59 2.73 -6.09
CA PHE A 14 9.54 4.15 -6.47
C PHE A 14 8.70 5.04 -5.55
N TYR A 15 7.85 4.46 -4.71
CA TYR A 15 6.83 5.19 -3.94
C TYR A 15 6.70 4.68 -2.50
N ALA A 16 7.77 4.14 -1.92
CA ALA A 16 7.77 3.62 -0.55
C ALA A 16 7.34 4.69 0.48
N GLU A 17 7.93 5.89 0.41
CA GLU A 17 7.57 7.00 1.29
C GLU A 17 6.11 7.45 1.12
N TRP A 18 5.65 7.56 -0.13
CA TRP A 18 4.25 7.87 -0.41
C TRP A 18 3.32 6.84 0.22
N PHE A 19 3.62 5.55 0.05
CA PHE A 19 2.80 4.47 0.57
C PHE A 19 2.71 4.51 2.10
N ILE A 20 3.83 4.70 2.78
CA ILE A 20 3.85 4.82 4.23
C ILE A 20 3.07 6.04 4.71
N ASN A 21 3.14 7.15 3.99
CA ASN A 21 2.31 8.31 4.30
C ASN A 21 0.81 8.02 4.11
N ARG A 22 0.42 7.09 3.23
CA ARG A 22 -0.97 6.61 3.12
C ARG A 22 -1.35 5.64 4.24
N VAL A 23 -0.44 4.75 4.64
CA VAL A 23 -0.63 3.88 5.81
C VAL A 23 -0.86 4.71 7.08
N ARG A 24 -0.04 5.74 7.30
CA ARG A 24 -0.20 6.69 8.42
C ARG A 24 -1.53 7.44 8.38
N ALA A 25 -2.01 7.76 7.19
CA ALA A 25 -3.33 8.39 6.99
C ALA A 25 -4.50 7.40 7.12
N GLY A 26 -4.25 6.09 7.09
CA GLY A 26 -5.25 5.04 7.19
C GLY A 26 -6.06 4.80 5.91
N TYR A 27 -5.72 5.44 4.79
CA TYR A 27 -6.39 5.20 3.50
C TYR A 27 -5.56 5.68 2.31
N CYS A 28 -5.92 5.22 1.11
CA CYS A 28 -5.50 5.84 -0.14
C CYS A 28 -6.69 6.03 -1.09
N GLU A 29 -6.50 6.92 -2.07
CA GLU A 29 -7.49 7.18 -3.11
C GLU A 29 -6.98 6.63 -4.43
N VAL A 30 -7.83 5.86 -5.11
CA VAL A 30 -7.52 5.18 -6.35
C VAL A 30 -8.51 5.66 -7.41
N PRO A 31 -8.05 6.44 -8.41
CA PRO A 31 -8.93 6.81 -9.51
C PRO A 31 -9.28 5.58 -10.35
N ASN A 32 -10.52 5.50 -10.80
CA ASN A 32 -10.96 4.51 -11.76
C ASN A 32 -10.22 4.77 -13.09
N PRO A 33 -9.59 3.73 -13.70
CA PRO A 33 -8.81 3.88 -14.92
C PRO A 33 -9.65 4.28 -16.15
N PHE A 34 -10.95 3.95 -16.18
CA PHE A 34 -11.87 4.29 -17.26
C PHE A 34 -12.59 5.63 -17.04
N ASN A 35 -12.81 6.02 -15.78
CA ASN A 35 -13.43 7.31 -15.44
C ASN A 35 -12.70 7.98 -14.27
N ARG A 36 -11.78 8.91 -14.58
CA ARG A 36 -10.93 9.56 -13.58
C ARG A 36 -11.69 10.41 -12.55
N LYS A 37 -12.93 10.83 -12.84
CA LYS A 37 -13.79 11.56 -11.88
C LYS A 37 -14.34 10.64 -10.80
N GLN A 38 -14.39 9.32 -11.05
CA GLN A 38 -14.76 8.34 -10.05
C GLN A 38 -13.51 7.92 -9.25
N ILE A 39 -13.50 8.27 -7.97
CA ILE A 39 -12.40 7.98 -7.05
C ILE A 39 -12.90 6.97 -6.03
N SER A 40 -12.18 5.86 -5.88
CA SER A 40 -12.44 4.88 -4.82
C SER A 40 -11.50 5.15 -3.65
N ARG A 41 -12.02 5.12 -2.42
CA ARG A 41 -11.20 5.16 -1.22
C ARG A 41 -10.96 3.74 -0.73
N VAL A 42 -9.69 3.35 -0.63
CA VAL A 42 -9.26 2.05 -0.13
C VAL A 42 -8.77 2.25 1.30
N SER A 43 -9.36 1.52 2.25
CA SER A 43 -8.89 1.55 3.64
C SER A 43 -7.50 0.95 3.75
N LEU A 44 -6.66 1.59 4.54
CA LEU A 44 -5.34 1.10 4.99
C LEU A 44 -5.30 1.10 6.51
N ARG A 45 -6.42 0.86 7.19
CA ARG A 45 -6.43 0.59 8.62
C ARG A 45 -6.17 -0.91 8.86
N PRO A 46 -5.36 -1.28 9.86
CA PRO A 46 -5.03 -2.68 10.14
C PRO A 46 -6.26 -3.58 10.29
N GLU A 47 -7.32 -3.08 10.92
CA GLU A 47 -8.57 -3.81 11.14
C GLU A 47 -9.38 -4.10 9.85
N ASP A 48 -9.14 -3.35 8.78
CA ASP A 48 -9.84 -3.51 7.50
C ASP A 48 -9.03 -4.36 6.49
N VAL A 49 -7.74 -4.62 6.77
CA VAL A 49 -6.78 -5.21 5.83
C VAL A 49 -6.25 -6.53 6.37
N ASP A 50 -6.53 -7.62 5.66
CA ASP A 50 -6.09 -8.96 6.06
C ASP A 50 -4.60 -9.17 5.75
N VAL A 51 -4.16 -8.69 4.58
CA VAL A 51 -2.78 -8.77 4.10
C VAL A 51 -2.52 -7.81 2.94
N ILE A 52 -1.31 -7.29 2.85
CA ILE A 52 -0.80 -6.48 1.73
C ILE A 52 0.19 -7.31 0.91
N VAL A 53 -0.06 -7.39 -0.39
CA VAL A 53 0.79 -8.07 -1.37
C VAL A 53 1.56 -7.04 -2.17
N PHE A 54 2.88 -7.05 -2.11
CA PHE A 54 3.74 -6.11 -2.84
C PHE A 54 4.34 -6.75 -4.10
N TRP A 55 3.84 -6.39 -5.27
CA TRP A 55 4.45 -6.84 -6.53
C TRP A 55 5.69 -5.99 -6.88
N THR A 56 6.89 -6.50 -6.58
CA THR A 56 8.16 -5.79 -6.89
C THR A 56 9.32 -6.75 -7.08
N ARG A 57 10.32 -6.34 -7.87
CA ARG A 57 11.65 -6.99 -7.89
C ARG A 57 12.70 -6.20 -7.11
N HIS A 58 12.33 -5.04 -6.59
CA HIS A 58 13.21 -4.09 -5.91
C HIS A 58 12.61 -3.65 -4.57
N PRO A 59 12.43 -4.56 -3.59
CA PRO A 59 11.72 -4.26 -2.34
C PRO A 59 12.52 -3.40 -1.35
N ARG A 60 13.84 -3.29 -1.56
CA ARG A 60 14.78 -2.62 -0.64
C ARG A 60 14.36 -1.21 -0.21
N PRO A 61 13.79 -0.33 -1.05
CA PRO A 61 13.40 1.01 -0.61
C PRO A 61 12.25 1.02 0.40
N LEU A 62 11.46 -0.07 0.52
CA LEU A 62 10.42 -0.21 1.55
C LEU A 62 10.97 -0.73 2.89
N PHE A 63 12.16 -1.34 2.90
CA PHE A 63 12.75 -1.96 4.10
C PHE A 63 12.84 -1.05 5.33
N PRO A 64 13.22 0.24 5.19
CA PRO A 64 13.29 1.14 6.35
C PRO A 64 11.95 1.34 7.08
N TYR A 65 10.83 0.91 6.50
CA TYR A 65 9.49 1.11 7.06
C TYR A 65 8.80 -0.19 7.48
N LEU A 66 9.45 -1.35 7.37
CA LEU A 66 8.85 -2.64 7.70
C LEU A 66 8.52 -2.74 9.19
N ASP A 67 9.41 -2.27 10.06
CA ASP A 67 9.15 -2.21 11.50
C ASP A 67 7.90 -1.38 11.82
N GLU A 68 7.66 -0.28 11.11
CA GLU A 68 6.45 0.55 11.29
C GLU A 68 5.19 -0.22 10.85
N LEU A 69 5.26 -0.97 9.74
CA LEU A 69 4.13 -1.80 9.28
C LEU A 69 3.80 -2.89 10.28
N GLU A 70 4.81 -3.56 10.84
CA GLU A 70 4.64 -4.61 11.85
C GLU A 70 4.08 -4.07 13.16
N GLN A 71 4.62 -2.95 13.67
CA GLN A 71 4.12 -2.30 14.88
C GLN A 71 2.67 -1.84 14.74
N ARG A 72 2.25 -1.47 13.54
CA ARG A 72 0.85 -1.14 13.22
C ARG A 72 -0.03 -2.37 13.02
N GLY A 73 0.53 -3.58 12.98
CA GLY A 73 -0.22 -4.84 12.87
C GLY A 73 -0.50 -5.28 11.44
N PHE A 74 0.20 -4.75 10.43
CA PHE A 74 0.03 -5.21 9.05
C PHE A 74 0.72 -6.55 8.81
N ARG A 75 0.02 -7.44 8.12
CA ARG A 75 0.60 -8.62 7.49
C ARG A 75 0.93 -8.29 6.03
N TYR A 76 2.09 -8.69 5.55
CA TYR A 76 2.49 -8.41 4.17
C TYR A 76 3.41 -9.49 3.59
N TYR A 77 3.47 -9.57 2.26
CA TYR A 77 4.45 -10.35 1.52
C TYR A 77 4.88 -9.64 0.23
N PHE A 78 6.02 -10.06 -0.32
CA PHE A 78 6.62 -9.55 -1.56
C PHE A 78 6.57 -10.62 -2.66
#